data_AF-A0A7X5F2K0-F1
#
_entry.id   AF-A0A7X5F2K0-F1
#
_cell.length_a   1.000
_cell.length_b   1.000
_cell.length_c   1.000
_cell.angle_alpha   90.00
_cell.angle_beta   90.00
_cell.angle_gamma   90.00
#
_symmetry.space_group_name_H-M   'P 1'
#
loop_
_entity.id
_entity.type
_entity.pdbx_description
1 polymer ?
#
loop_
_entity_poly.entity_id
_entity_poly.type
_entity_poly.pdbx_seq_one_letter_code
_entity_poly.pdbx_strand_id
1 'polypeptide(L)'
;MQPNEISVTRFEVEDIARYLRATLNQASRIRANAPAGSYLDSVLGRTIEGLELELAQLKFLLADPEFPVPAKEIGRPERMRRAM
;
A
#
# COMPACT_ATOMS: atom_id res chain seq x y z
N MET A 1 -21.10 12.96 -19.05
CA MET A 1 -20.53 12.00 -18.09
C MET A 1 -19.79 12.80 -17.05
N GLN A 2 -20.32 12.91 -15.83
CA GLN A 2 -19.52 13.46 -14.72
C GLN A 2 -18.35 12.49 -14.48
N PRO A 3 -17.10 12.97 -14.35
CA PRO A 3 -16.01 12.10 -13.94
C PRO A 3 -16.38 11.54 -12.58
N ASN A 4 -16.39 10.22 -12.47
CA ASN A 4 -16.51 9.55 -11.19
C ASN A 4 -15.24 9.96 -10.42
N GLU A 5 -15.33 10.94 -9.51
CA GLU A 5 -14.22 11.35 -8.66
C GLU A 5 -13.88 10.15 -7.77
N ILE A 6 -12.88 9.38 -8.17
CA ILE A 6 -12.30 8.33 -7.32
C ILE A 6 -11.52 9.10 -6.24
N SER A 7 -12.18 9.36 -5.11
CA SER A 7 -11.52 9.95 -3.94
C SER A 7 -10.70 8.87 -3.24
N VAL A 8 -9.42 8.78 -3.56
CA VAL A 8 -8.48 7.90 -2.84
C VAL A 8 -8.03 8.61 -1.56
N THR A 9 -8.21 7.94 -0.44
CA THR A 9 -7.86 8.45 0.89
C THR A 9 -6.45 8.05 1.31
N ARG A 10 -5.85 8.80 2.23
CA ARG A 10 -4.57 8.47 2.89
C ARG A 10 -4.54 7.04 3.42
N PHE A 11 -5.62 6.62 4.06
CA PHE A 11 -5.72 5.28 4.65
C PHE A 11 -5.64 4.18 3.58
N GLU A 12 -6.34 4.33 2.47
CA GLU A 12 -6.30 3.37 1.36
C GLU A 12 -4.90 3.28 0.74
N VAL A 13 -4.21 4.41 0.58
CA VAL A 13 -2.82 4.44 0.08
C VAL A 13 -1.86 3.76 1.06
N GLU A 14 -2.02 3.98 2.37
CA GLU A 14 -1.22 3.32 3.41
C GLU A 14 -1.41 1.81 3.42
N ASP A 15 -2.65 1.35 3.22
CA ASP A 15 -2.97 -0.08 3.13
C ASP A 15 -2.32 -0.72 1.90
N ILE A 16 -2.40 -0.07 0.74
CA ILE A 16 -1.72 -0.52 -0.49
C ILE A 16 -0.21 -0.56 -0.26
N ALA A 17 0.39 0.49 0.32
CA ALA A 17 1.82 0.53 0.59
C ALA A 17 2.26 -0.61 1.55
N ARG A 18 1.44 -0.95 2.53
CA ARG A 18 1.67 -2.08 3.44
C ARG A 18 1.62 -3.42 2.70
N TYR A 19 0.61 -3.60 1.86
CA TYR A 19 0.49 -4.79 1.02
C TYR A 19 1.69 -4.96 0.08
N LEU A 20 2.06 -3.91 -0.66
CA LEU A 20 3.21 -3.96 -1.57
C LEU A 20 4.52 -4.25 -0.84
N ARG A 21 4.70 -3.72 0.38
CA ARG A 21 5.86 -4.03 1.21
C ARG A 21 5.92 -5.51 1.59
N ALA A 22 4.79 -6.12 1.96
CA ALA A 22 4.72 -7.54 2.25
C ALA A 22 5.03 -8.39 1.01
N THR A 23 4.48 -8.01 -0.15
CA THR A 23 4.73 -8.65 -1.44
C THR A 23 6.19 -8.56 -1.85
N LEU A 24 6.83 -7.40 -1.69
CA LEU A 24 8.26 -7.20 -1.95
C LEU A 24 9.12 -8.13 -1.08
N ASN A 25 8.82 -8.21 0.21
CA ASN A 25 9.53 -9.12 1.12
C ASN A 25 9.36 -10.58 0.68
N GLN A 26 8.16 -10.97 0.26
CA GLN A 26 7.89 -12.32 -0.22
C GLN A 26 8.63 -12.61 -1.54
N ALA A 27 8.58 -11.71 -2.51
CA ALA A 27 9.31 -11.85 -3.78
C ALA A 27 10.81 -11.98 -3.55
N SER A 28 11.37 -11.17 -2.64
CA SER A 28 12.80 -11.24 -2.26
C SER A 28 13.16 -12.59 -1.65
N ARG A 29 12.31 -13.13 -0.77
CA ARG A 29 12.51 -14.47 -0.16
C ARG A 29 12.46 -15.58 -1.21
N ILE A 30 11.52 -15.52 -2.15
CA ILE A 30 11.43 -16.53 -3.22
C ILE A 30 12.67 -16.43 -4.12
N ARG A 31 13.08 -15.22 -4.51
CA ARG A 31 14.24 -15.00 -5.38
C ARG A 31 15.54 -15.51 -4.76
N ALA A 32 15.72 -15.31 -3.45
CA ALA A 32 16.88 -15.81 -2.72
C ALA A 32 17.04 -17.34 -2.78
N ASN A 33 15.98 -18.07 -3.14
CA ASN A 33 15.98 -19.53 -3.30
C ASN A 33 15.82 -19.95 -4.78
N ALA A 34 15.70 -19.00 -5.71
CA ALA A 34 15.58 -19.30 -7.13
C ALA A 34 16.97 -19.61 -7.72
N PRO A 35 17.08 -20.58 -8.65
CA PRO A 35 18.34 -20.81 -9.36
C PRO A 35 18.77 -19.54 -10.10
N ALA A 36 20.01 -19.11 -9.89
CA ALA A 36 20.56 -17.91 -10.52
C ALA A 36 20.49 -18.01 -12.05
N GLY A 37 20.06 -16.93 -12.71
CA GLY A 37 19.90 -16.88 -14.16
C GLY A 37 18.71 -17.68 -14.70
N SER A 38 17.90 -18.30 -13.84
CA SER A 38 16.62 -18.88 -14.27
C SER A 38 15.64 -17.80 -14.71
N TYR A 39 14.61 -18.22 -15.46
CA TYR A 39 13.49 -17.34 -15.80
C TYR A 39 12.83 -16.76 -14.54
N LEU A 40 12.67 -17.58 -13.49
CA LEU A 40 12.08 -17.15 -12.23
C LEU A 40 12.93 -16.07 -11.53
N ASP A 41 14.26 -16.22 -11.49
CA ASP A 41 15.17 -15.19 -10.96
C ASP A 41 15.04 -13.87 -11.74
N SER A 42 15.00 -13.95 -13.07
CA SER A 42 14.85 -12.77 -13.94
C SER A 42 13.48 -12.08 -13.80
N VAL A 43 12.41 -12.85 -13.63
CA VAL A 43 11.06 -12.31 -13.38
C VAL A 43 11.01 -11.66 -12.01
N LEU A 44 11.47 -12.35 -10.97
CA LEU A 44 11.46 -11.81 -9.61
C LEU A 44 12.35 -10.58 -9.46
N GLY A 45 13.47 -10.50 -10.18
CA GLY A 45 14.31 -9.30 -10.24
C GLY A 45 13.51 -8.08 -10.72
N ARG A 46 12.85 -8.18 -11.88
CA ARG A 46 12.01 -7.12 -12.43
C ARG A 46 10.80 -6.80 -11.55
N THR A 47 10.18 -7.82 -10.95
CA THR A 47 9.06 -7.63 -10.02
C THR A 47 9.50 -6.85 -8.78
N ILE A 48 10.66 -7.18 -8.21
CA ILE A 48 11.23 -6.47 -7.05
C ILE A 48 11.49 -5.01 -7.40
N GLU A 49 12.16 -4.74 -8.52
CA GLU A 49 12.44 -3.37 -8.99
C GLU A 49 11.15 -2.54 -9.16
N GLY A 50 10.11 -3.14 -9.76
CA GLY A 50 8.80 -2.50 -9.91
C GLY A 50 8.13 -2.19 -8.57
N LEU A 51 8.12 -3.15 -7.64
CA LEU A 51 7.55 -2.96 -6.31
C LEU A 51 8.29 -1.88 -5.51
N GLU A 52 9.61 -1.80 -5.63
CA GLU A 52 10.42 -0.76 -4.98
C GLU A 52 10.07 0.64 -5.52
N LEU A 53 9.92 0.77 -6.84
CA LEU A 53 9.52 2.01 -7.49
C LEU A 53 8.11 2.44 -7.05
N GLU A 54 7.13 1.54 -7.11
CA GLU A 54 5.76 1.83 -6.68
C GLU A 54 5.72 2.24 -5.21
N LEU A 55 6.44 1.55 -4.33
CA LEU A 55 6.55 1.92 -2.91
C LEU A 55 7.18 3.31 -2.72
N ALA A 56 8.14 3.70 -3.54
CA ALA A 56 8.72 5.04 -3.50
C ALA A 56 7.70 6.11 -3.92
N GLN A 57 6.92 5.84 -4.97
CA GLN A 57 5.85 6.73 -5.43
C GLN A 57 4.76 6.91 -4.38
N LEU A 58 4.30 5.82 -3.74
CA LEU A 58 3.30 5.90 -2.67
C LEU A 58 3.83 6.65 -1.45
N LYS A 59 5.11 6.46 -1.08
CA LYS A 59 5.75 7.25 -0.01
C LYS A 59 5.81 8.73 -0.34
N PHE A 60 6.12 9.08 -1.59
CA PHE A 60 6.11 10.46 -2.04
C PHE A 60 4.70 11.06 -1.92
N LEU A 61 3.67 10.34 -2.38
CA LEU A 61 2.29 10.76 -2.27
C LEU A 61 1.85 10.97 -0.81
N LEU A 62 2.20 10.04 0.08
CA LEU A 62 1.88 10.11 1.51
C LEU A 62 2.64 11.22 2.26
N ALA A 63 3.75 11.71 1.71
CA ALA A 63 4.49 12.83 2.28
C ALA A 63 3.79 14.17 2.06
N ASP A 64 2.83 14.24 1.13
CA ASP A 64 2.03 15.44 0.87
C ASP A 64 1.05 15.71 2.05
N PRO A 65 1.19 16.83 2.77
CA PRO A 65 0.30 17.18 3.88
C PRO A 65 -1.13 17.48 3.42
N GLU A 66 -1.35 17.83 2.15
CA GLU A 66 -2.68 18.08 1.57
C GLU A 66 -3.36 16.79 1.11
N PHE A 67 -2.70 15.64 1.23
CA PHE A 67 -3.27 14.36 0.80
C PHE A 67 -4.56 14.05 1.56
N PRO A 68 -5.68 13.73 0.86
CA PRO A 68 -7.00 13.60 1.47
C PRO A 68 -7.02 12.65 2.67
N VAL A 69 -7.32 13.19 3.84
CA VAL A 69 -7.61 12.39 5.04
C VAL A 69 -9.13 12.17 5.08
N PRO A 70 -9.61 10.94 5.30
CA PRO A 70 -11.05 10.71 5.39
C PRO A 70 -11.61 11.59 6.51
N ALA A 71 -12.67 12.35 6.20
CA ALA A 71 -13.42 13.06 7.22
C ALA A 71 -13.87 12.02 8.25
N LYS A 72 -13.48 12.19 9.52
CA LYS A 72 -13.95 11.34 10.62
C LYS A 72 -15.47 11.21 10.46
N GLU A 73 -15.97 9.99 10.30
CA GLU A 73 -17.41 9.73 10.30
C GLU A 73 -18.02 10.35 11.56
N ILE A 74 -18.70 11.49 11.40
CA ILE A 74 -19.48 12.17 12.41
C ILE A 74 -20.72 11.29 12.64
N GLY A 75 -20.54 10.16 13.32
CA GLY A 75 -21.61 9.17 13.37
C GLY A 75 -21.33 7.86 14.09
N ARG A 76 -20.12 7.59 14.58
CA ARG A 76 -19.95 6.45 15.50
C ARG A 76 -20.51 6.85 16.87
N PRO A 77 -21.66 6.29 17.31
CA PRO A 77 -22.12 6.53 18.66
C PRO A 77 -21.04 6.05 19.63
N GLU A 78 -20.58 6.97 20.47
CA GLU A 78 -19.72 6.70 21.59
C GLU A 78 -20.34 5.54 22.38
N ARG A 79 -19.66 4.39 22.43
CA ARG A 79 -20.14 3.24 23.20
C ARG A 79 -20.29 3.71 24.64
N MET A 80 -21.52 3.98 25.07
CA MET A 80 -21.87 4.23 26.46
C MET A 80 -21.23 3.13 27.31
N ARG A 81 -20.18 3.47 28.05
CA ARG A 81 -19.75 2.64 29.16
C ARG A 81 -20.86 2.76 30.19
N ARG A 82 -21.60 1.66 30.42
CA ARG A 82 -22.51 1.58 31.56
C ARG A 82 -21.66 1.80 32.81
N ALA A 83 -22.01 2.83 33.59
CA ALA A 83 -21.51 2.96 34.95
C ALA A 83 -22.03 1.77 35.77
N MET A 84 -21.11 1.10 36.47
CA MET A 84 -21.45 0.25 37.62
C MET A 84 -21.53 1.12 38.85
#